data_AF-A0A2R6DVM6-F1
#
_entry.id   AF-A0A2R6DVM6-F1
#
_cell.length_a   1.000
_cell.length_b   1.000
_cell.length_c   1.000
_cell.angle_alpha   90.00
_cell.angle_beta   90.00
_cell.angle_gamma   90.00
#
_symmetry.space_group_name_H-M   'P 1'
#
loop_
_entity.id
_entity.type
_entity.pdbx_description
1 polymer ?
#
loop_
_entity_poly.entity_id
_entity_poly.type
_entity_poly.pdbx_seq_one_letter_code
_entity_poly.pdbx_strand_id
1 'polypeptide(L)'
;MVTVPWQVLAGVVLLAYLVGLLAIGYWVYRDARERGSDGPSSWALAAALVPLMLAVYVAYRSRIGERSHRSDRPERAAGSYVVGFLFAFVSGAMLSPPDPFSQLLWFVGALPVGLIVGYLLVWQNGWRKLRSGSAA
;
A
#
# COMPACT_ATOMS: atom_id res chain seq x y z
N MET A 1 4.65 1.48 -33.60
CA MET A 1 4.43 2.07 -32.27
C MET A 1 3.04 1.64 -31.82
N VAL A 2 2.91 0.85 -30.76
CA VAL A 2 1.60 0.47 -30.23
C VAL A 2 1.08 1.65 -29.42
N THR A 3 0.11 2.39 -29.97
CA THR A 3 -0.58 3.46 -29.24
C THR A 3 -1.65 2.82 -28.37
N VAL A 4 -1.38 2.65 -27.08
CA VAL A 4 -2.42 2.25 -26.13
C VAL A 4 -3.43 3.38 -26.03
N PRO A 5 -4.73 3.14 -26.25
CA PRO A 5 -5.75 4.18 -26.10
C PRO A 5 -5.74 4.73 -24.68
N TRP A 6 -5.82 6.06 -24.52
CA TRP A 6 -5.74 6.69 -23.20
C TRP A 6 -6.84 6.19 -22.25
N GLN A 7 -8.01 5.80 -22.79
CA GLN A 7 -9.11 5.23 -22.02
C GLN A 7 -8.73 3.90 -21.38
N VAL A 8 -7.96 3.08 -22.10
CA VAL A 8 -7.46 1.79 -21.58
C VAL A 8 -6.47 2.06 -20.46
N LEU A 9 -5.54 2.99 -20.66
CA LEU A 9 -4.58 3.39 -19.63
C LEU A 9 -5.30 3.91 -18.37
N ALA A 10 -6.24 4.83 -18.55
CA ALA A 10 -7.05 5.40 -17.47
C ALA A 10 -7.86 4.31 -16.75
N GLY A 11 -8.46 3.37 -17.49
CA GLY A 11 -9.20 2.25 -16.93
C GLY A 11 -8.32 1.31 -16.10
N VAL A 12 -7.10 1.01 -16.57
CA VAL A 12 -6.12 0.19 -15.82
C VAL A 12 -5.69 0.90 -14.54
N VAL A 13 -5.41 2.20 -14.60
CA VAL A 13 -5.02 2.96 -13.41
C VAL A 13 -6.17 3.09 -12.43
N LEU A 14 -7.40 3.34 -12.91
CA LEU A 14 -8.59 3.39 -12.06
C LEU A 14 -8.81 2.05 -11.36
N LEU A 15 -8.71 0.94 -12.08
CA LEU A 15 -8.84 -0.39 -11.49
C LEU A 15 -7.76 -0.63 -10.43
N ALA A 16 -6.50 -0.32 -10.73
CA ALA A 16 -5.40 -0.43 -9.77
C ALA A 16 -5.65 0.47 -8.54
N TYR A 17 -6.13 1.69 -8.73
CA TYR A 17 -6.49 2.59 -7.65
C TYR A 17 -7.59 2.00 -6.75
N LEU A 18 -8.68 1.50 -7.33
CA LEU A 18 -9.78 0.87 -6.59
C LEU A 18 -9.30 -0.38 -5.82
N VAL A 19 -8.48 -1.23 -6.45
CA VAL A 19 -7.84 -2.37 -5.78
C VAL A 19 -6.95 -1.89 -4.63
N GLY A 20 -6.24 -0.78 -4.79
CA GLY A 20 -5.46 -0.13 -3.74
C GLY A 20 -6.30 0.29 -2.55
N LEU A 21 -7.42 0.98 -2.77
CA LEU A 21 -8.34 1.36 -1.69
C LEU A 21 -8.84 0.14 -0.92
N LEU A 22 -9.25 -0.91 -1.64
CA LEU A 22 -9.72 -2.15 -1.03
C LEU A 22 -8.62 -2.87 -0.27
N ALA A 23 -7.40 -2.93 -0.82
CA ALA A 23 -6.25 -3.55 -0.19
C ALA A 23 -5.81 -2.81 1.08
N ILE A 24 -5.80 -1.46 1.05
CA ILE A 24 -5.53 -0.61 2.21
C ILE A 24 -6.58 -0.88 3.29
N GLY A 25 -7.87 -0.77 2.95
CA GLY A 25 -8.97 -0.99 3.89
C GLY A 25 -8.93 -2.39 4.50
N TYR A 26 -8.75 -3.43 3.67
CA TYR A 26 -8.64 -4.82 4.14
C TYR A 26 -7.44 -5.03 5.06
N TRP A 27 -6.26 -4.52 4.69
CA TRP A 27 -5.04 -4.66 5.48
C TRP A 27 -5.16 -3.95 6.83
N VAL A 28 -5.65 -2.71 6.85
CA VAL A 28 -5.86 -1.94 8.08
C VAL A 28 -6.95 -2.58 8.95
N TYR A 29 -8.06 -3.03 8.37
CA TYR A 29 -9.14 -3.69 9.11
C TYR A 29 -8.64 -4.94 9.83
N ARG A 30 -7.96 -5.84 9.10
CA ARG A 30 -7.40 -7.07 9.67
C ARG A 30 -6.39 -6.74 10.76
N ASP A 31 -5.47 -5.82 10.50
CA ASP A 31 -4.44 -5.46 11.48
C ASP A 31 -5.03 -4.81 12.74
N ALA A 32 -6.01 -3.91 12.61
CA ALA A 32 -6.64 -3.24 13.74
C ALA A 32 -7.45 -4.24 14.60
N ARG A 33 -8.16 -5.16 13.95
CA ARG A 33 -8.92 -6.21 14.62
C ARG A 33 -8.03 -7.18 15.40
N GLU A 34 -6.91 -7.61 14.81
CA GLU A 34 -5.95 -8.49 15.50
C GLU A 34 -5.24 -7.80 16.67
N ARG A 35 -5.18 -6.47 16.67
CA ARG A 35 -4.61 -5.66 17.77
C ARG A 35 -5.63 -5.31 18.84
N GLY A 36 -6.89 -5.73 18.71
CA GLY A 36 -7.94 -5.46 19.69
C GLY A 36 -8.51 -4.05 19.66
N SER A 37 -8.45 -3.34 18.52
CA SER A 37 -9.09 -2.03 18.37
C SER A 37 -10.62 -2.14 18.49
N ASP A 38 -11.25 -1.21 19.21
CA ASP A 38 -12.73 -1.11 19.29
C ASP A 38 -13.37 -0.67 17.96
N GLY A 39 -12.64 0.10 17.14
CA GLY A 39 -13.11 0.60 15.83
C GLY A 39 -12.26 0.16 14.62
N PRO A 40 -12.16 -1.14 14.28
CA PRO A 40 -11.33 -1.58 13.16
C PRO A 40 -11.85 -1.11 11.80
N SER A 41 -13.17 -0.99 11.64
CA SER A 41 -13.81 -0.51 10.41
C SER A 41 -13.61 1.00 10.19
N SER A 42 -13.59 1.80 11.27
CA SER A 42 -13.36 3.25 11.15
C SER A 42 -11.91 3.52 10.74
N TRP A 43 -10.94 2.80 11.32
CA TRP A 43 -9.54 2.86 10.87
C TRP A 43 -9.40 2.47 9.39
N ALA A 44 -10.05 1.38 8.98
CA ALA A 44 -9.99 0.91 7.60
C ALA A 44 -10.56 1.92 6.60
N LEU A 45 -11.74 2.46 6.89
CA LEU A 45 -12.40 3.44 6.03
C LEU A 45 -11.61 4.75 5.98
N ALA A 46 -11.17 5.25 7.14
CA ALA A 46 -10.36 6.47 7.23
C ALA A 46 -9.05 6.33 6.45
N ALA A 47 -8.33 5.23 6.65
CA ALA A 47 -7.06 4.98 5.96
C ALA A 47 -7.20 4.77 4.45
N ALA A 48 -8.29 4.13 4.00
CA ALA A 48 -8.55 3.94 2.58
C ALA A 48 -8.89 5.26 1.89
N LEU A 49 -9.75 6.09 2.48
CA LEU A 49 -10.23 7.32 1.83
C LEU A 49 -9.30 8.51 2.02
N VAL A 50 -8.54 8.55 3.12
CA VAL A 50 -7.68 9.67 3.48
C VAL A 50 -6.26 9.15 3.67
N PRO A 51 -5.34 9.34 2.70
CA PRO A 51 -3.97 8.82 2.78
C PRO A 51 -3.22 9.25 4.05
N LEU A 52 -3.50 10.45 4.57
CA LEU A 52 -2.95 10.91 5.83
C LEU A 52 -3.36 10.02 7.02
N MET A 53 -4.59 9.52 7.03
CA MET A 53 -5.07 8.60 8.07
C MET A 53 -4.40 7.24 8.01
N LEU A 54 -3.96 6.79 6.84
CA LEU A 54 -3.11 5.59 6.73
C LEU A 54 -1.77 5.81 7.44
N ALA A 55 -1.12 6.96 7.24
CA ALA A 55 0.11 7.30 7.93
C ALA A 55 -0.08 7.39 9.46
N VAL A 56 -1.17 8.04 9.90
CA VAL A 56 -1.55 8.11 11.33
C VAL A 56 -1.78 6.71 11.90
N TYR A 57 -2.51 5.84 11.19
CA TYR A 57 -2.73 4.47 11.62
C TYR A 57 -1.42 3.71 11.78
N VAL A 58 -0.52 3.79 10.79
CA VAL A 58 0.78 3.10 10.85
C VAL A 58 1.63 3.56 12.03
N ALA A 59 1.61 4.85 12.36
CA ALA A 59 2.31 5.41 13.51
C ALA A 59 1.67 5.03 14.86
N TYR A 60 0.33 4.95 14.90
CA TYR A 60 -0.43 4.72 16.14
C TYR A 60 -0.66 3.24 16.46
N ARG A 61 -0.59 2.33 15.49
CA ARG A 61 -0.97 0.91 15.64
C ARG A 61 -0.24 0.14 16.76
N SER A 62 0.97 0.57 17.15
CA SER A 62 1.68 -0.04 18.30
C SER A 62 1.03 0.30 19.64
N ARG A 63 0.33 1.42 19.75
CA ARG A 63 -0.40 1.84 20.95
C ARG A 63 -1.77 1.17 21.08
N ILE A 64 -2.31 0.62 19.99
CA ILE A 64 -3.58 -0.13 20.01
C ILE A 64 -3.39 -1.46 20.74
N GLY A 65 -2.31 -2.17 20.42
CA GLY A 65 -2.02 -3.47 21.02
C GLY A 65 -0.96 -4.22 20.22
N GLU A 66 -0.41 -5.25 20.85
CA GLU A 66 0.47 -6.20 20.18
C GLU A 66 -0.34 -7.22 19.36
N ARG A 67 0.27 -7.77 18.32
CA ARG A 67 -0.36 -8.83 17.53
C ARG A 67 -0.10 -10.17 18.18
N SER A 68 -1.15 -10.96 18.37
CA SER A 68 -1.04 -12.36 18.83
C SER A 68 -0.65 -13.32 17.71
N HIS A 69 -1.09 -13.07 16.47
CA HIS A 69 -0.86 -13.95 15.32
C HIS A 69 -0.06 -13.29 14.20
N ARG A 70 0.70 -14.13 13.48
CA ARG A 70 1.40 -13.74 12.25
C ARG A 70 0.40 -13.53 11.12
N SER A 71 0.64 -12.53 10.26
CA SER A 71 -0.21 -12.22 9.11
C SER A 71 -0.42 -13.42 8.18
N ASP A 72 -1.67 -13.64 7.78
CA ASP A 72 -2.06 -14.68 6.83
C ASP A 72 -1.63 -14.35 5.40
N ARG A 73 -1.65 -15.35 4.50
CA ARG A 73 -1.34 -15.16 3.07
C ARG A 73 -2.11 -14.01 2.40
N PRO A 74 -3.46 -13.90 2.50
CA PRO A 74 -4.20 -12.79 1.88
C PRO A 74 -3.82 -11.43 2.48
N GLU A 75 -3.57 -11.36 3.79
CA GLU A 75 -3.13 -10.13 4.46
C GLU A 75 -1.74 -9.70 3.97
N ARG A 76 -0.83 -10.65 3.76
CA ARG A 76 0.51 -10.39 3.21
C ARG A 76 0.45 -9.97 1.75
N ALA A 77 -0.43 -10.55 0.96
CA ALA A 77 -0.66 -10.13 -0.43
C ALA A 77 -1.19 -8.69 -0.48
N ALA A 78 -2.21 -8.38 0.33
CA ALA A 78 -2.74 -7.02 0.45
C ALA A 78 -1.66 -6.04 0.92
N GLY A 79 -0.90 -6.37 1.97
CA GLY A 79 0.20 -5.53 2.45
C GLY A 79 1.30 -5.30 1.40
N SER A 80 1.61 -6.31 0.58
CA SER A 80 2.56 -6.16 -0.54
C SER A 80 2.03 -5.20 -1.59
N TYR A 81 0.74 -5.33 -1.93
CA TYR A 81 0.07 -4.44 -2.86
C TYR A 81 0.07 -3.00 -2.34
N VAL A 82 -0.29 -2.77 -1.07
CA VAL A 82 -0.30 -1.44 -0.44
C VAL A 82 1.08 -0.80 -0.54
N VAL A 83 2.15 -1.52 -0.20
CA VAL A 83 3.52 -1.00 -0.30
C VAL A 83 3.86 -0.64 -1.75
N GLY A 84 3.55 -1.51 -2.70
CA GLY A 84 3.83 -1.25 -4.11
C GLY A 84 3.03 -0.10 -4.70
N PHE A 85 1.76 0.00 -4.32
CA PHE A 85 0.86 1.09 -4.69
C PHE A 85 1.38 2.43 -4.15
N LEU A 86 1.74 2.51 -2.88
CA LEU A 86 2.31 3.71 -2.28
C LEU A 86 3.66 4.08 -2.91
N PHE A 87 4.51 3.09 -3.20
CA PHE A 87 5.76 3.32 -3.91
C PHE A 87 5.54 3.95 -5.29
N ALA A 88 4.62 3.40 -6.09
CA ALA A 88 4.31 3.92 -7.41
C ALA A 88 3.72 5.33 -7.35
N PHE A 89 2.82 5.56 -6.39
CA PHE A 89 2.17 6.86 -6.19
C PHE A 89 3.17 7.95 -5.76
N VAL A 90 3.96 7.68 -4.71
CA VAL A 90 4.94 8.64 -4.16
C VAL A 90 6.05 8.90 -5.17
N SER A 91 6.59 7.86 -5.81
CA SER A 91 7.63 8.04 -6.83
C SER A 91 7.12 8.83 -8.03
N GLY A 92 5.87 8.60 -8.47
CA GLY A 92 5.26 9.39 -9.53
C GLY A 92 5.13 10.86 -9.16
N ALA A 93 4.63 11.14 -7.95
CA ALA A 93 4.51 12.51 -7.45
C ALA A 93 5.87 13.24 -7.35
N MET A 94 6.96 12.51 -7.08
CA MET A 94 8.29 13.10 -6.90
C MET A 94 9.12 13.17 -8.19
N LEU A 95 9.00 12.19 -9.09
CA LEU A 95 9.92 11.99 -10.21
C LEU A 95 9.31 12.31 -11.57
N SER A 96 7.97 12.28 -11.69
CA SER A 96 7.30 12.62 -12.94
C SER A 96 6.96 14.11 -13.01
N PRO A 97 6.89 14.70 -14.22
CA PRO A 97 6.33 16.03 -14.41
C PRO A 97 4.94 16.15 -13.76
N PRO A 98 4.58 17.32 -13.21
CA PRO A 98 3.31 17.54 -12.52
C PRO A 98 2.15 17.72 -13.53
N ASP A 99 1.97 16.74 -14.40
CA ASP A 99 0.84 16.65 -15.32
C ASP A 99 0.17 15.27 -15.23
N PRO A 100 -1.17 15.18 -15.42
CA PRO A 100 -1.89 13.92 -15.23
C PRO A 100 -1.42 12.79 -16.14
N PHE A 101 -0.98 13.08 -17.37
CA PHE A 101 -0.62 12.05 -18.34
C PHE A 101 0.70 11.40 -17.98
N SER A 102 1.72 12.21 -17.67
CA SER A 102 3.03 11.72 -17.21
C SER A 102 2.90 10.94 -15.91
N GLN A 103 2.06 11.40 -14.98
CA GLN A 103 1.81 10.71 -13.71
C GLN A 103 1.14 9.34 -13.91
N LEU A 104 0.15 9.24 -14.80
CA LEU A 104 -0.50 7.96 -15.12
C LEU A 104 0.48 6.97 -15.76
N LEU A 105 1.26 7.42 -16.74
CA LEU A 105 2.29 6.58 -17.39
C LEU A 105 3.35 6.11 -16.40
N TRP A 106 3.81 7.01 -15.53
CA TRP A 106 4.76 6.68 -14.48
C TRP A 106 4.18 5.64 -13.53
N PHE A 107 2.95 5.84 -13.06
CA PHE A 107 2.29 4.93 -12.13
C PHE A 107 2.21 3.52 -12.70
N VAL A 108 1.83 3.37 -13.97
CA VAL A 108 1.75 2.05 -14.63
C VAL A 108 3.11 1.37 -14.72
N GLY A 109 4.18 2.12 -15.03
CA GLY A 109 5.54 1.58 -15.07
C GLY A 109 6.12 1.26 -13.68
N ALA A 110 5.81 2.10 -12.69
CA ALA A 110 6.35 1.99 -11.33
C ALA A 110 5.62 0.95 -10.48
N LEU A 111 4.34 0.67 -10.75
CA LEU A 111 3.55 -0.28 -9.96
C LEU A 111 4.16 -1.69 -9.94
N PRO A 112 4.56 -2.32 -11.07
CA PRO A 112 5.24 -3.60 -11.04
C PRO A 112 6.51 -3.60 -10.19
N VAL A 113 7.33 -2.55 -10.28
CA VAL A 113 8.55 -2.38 -9.47
C VAL A 113 8.18 -2.28 -7.99
N GLY A 114 7.19 -1.46 -7.66
CA GLY A 114 6.66 -1.32 -6.31
C GLY A 114 6.12 -2.64 -5.77
N LEU A 115 5.43 -3.45 -6.57
CA LEU A 115 4.91 -4.75 -6.15
C LEU A 115 6.03 -5.74 -5.83
N ILE A 116 7.13 -5.71 -6.59
CA ILE A 116 8.34 -6.49 -6.27
C ILE A 116 8.90 -6.04 -4.91
N VAL A 117 9.04 -4.72 -4.69
CA VAL A 117 9.49 -4.16 -3.41
C VAL A 117 8.57 -4.59 -2.27
N GLY A 118 7.24 -4.46 -2.44
CA GLY A 118 6.25 -4.87 -1.47
C GLY A 118 6.33 -6.36 -1.13
N TYR A 119 6.48 -7.21 -2.15
CA TYR A 119 6.69 -8.64 -1.98
C TYR A 119 7.96 -8.93 -1.17
N LEU A 120 9.09 -8.31 -1.49
CA LEU A 120 10.34 -8.51 -0.74
C LEU A 120 10.20 -8.08 0.73
N LEU A 121 9.55 -6.94 0.97
CA LEU A 121 9.40 -6.40 2.32
C LEU A 121 8.43 -7.23 3.18
N VAL A 122 7.29 -7.66 2.62
CA VAL A 122 6.21 -8.32 3.36
C VAL A 122 6.35 -9.85 3.34
N TRP A 123 6.72 -10.44 2.19
CA TRP A 123 6.85 -11.89 2.04
C TRP A 123 8.21 -12.45 2.47
N GLN A 124 9.31 -11.74 2.22
CA GLN A 124 10.64 -12.22 2.62
C GLN A 124 11.11 -11.72 4.00
N ASN A 125 10.22 -11.16 4.80
CA ASN A 125 10.53 -10.53 6.09
C ASN A 125 11.57 -9.40 5.96
N GLY A 126 11.61 -8.68 4.83
CA GLY A 126 12.53 -7.55 4.63
C GLY A 126 12.42 -6.49 5.73
N TRP A 127 11.20 -6.21 6.21
CA TRP A 127 10.97 -5.31 7.35
C TRP A 127 11.67 -5.71 8.65
N ARG A 128 11.91 -7.01 8.86
CA ARG A 128 12.63 -7.51 10.03
C ARG A 128 14.15 -7.30 9.86
N LYS A 129 14.67 -7.58 8.66
CA LYS A 129 16.09 -7.38 8.33
C LYS A 129 16.52 -5.91 8.45
N LEU A 130 15.68 -4.99 7.97
CA LEU A 130 15.95 -3.54 8.08
C LEU A 130 16.02 -3.08 9.54
N ARG A 131 15.11 -3.59 10.39
CA ARG A 131 15.09 -3.26 11.83
C ARG A 131 16.24 -3.88 12.63
N SER A 132 16.70 -5.08 12.26
CA SER A 132 17.86 -5.69 12.91
C SER A 132 19.18 -5.06 12.48
N GLY A 133 19.26 -4.57 11.24
CA GLY A 133 20.46 -3.90 10.72
C GLY A 133 20.65 -2.48 11.25
N SER A 134 19.60 -1.81 11.72
CA SER A 134 19.70 -0.48 12.36
C SER A 134 20.05 -0.53 13.85
N ALA A 135 20.20 -1.73 14.42
CA ALA A 135 20.55 -1.95 15.83
C ALA A 135 22.00 -2.44 16.02
N ALA A 136 22.78 -2.51 14.94
CA ALA A 136 24.22 -2.78 14.92
C ALA A 136 24.97 -1.49 14.55
#